data_AF-A0A8T5GFM4-F1
#
_entry.id   AF-A0A8T5GFM4-F1
#
_cell.length_a   1.000
_cell.length_b   1.000
_cell.length_c   1.000
_cell.angle_alpha   90.00
_cell.angle_beta   90.00
_cell.angle_gamma   90.00
#
_symmetry.space_group_name_H-M   'P 1'
#
loop_
_entity.id
_entity.type
_entity.pdbx_description
1 polymer ?
#
loop_
_entity_poly.entity_id
_entity_poly.type
_entity_poly.pdbx_seq_one_letter_code
_entity_poly.pdbx_strand_id
1 'polypeptide(L)'
;MDLGLKTYPIDLEKTKEVVDLFDFVELLIPPNYNPKELLNYNFSFNIHVAHEKFGYNPADIKQRELSKSLIQKALEAADLIKADYIVVHPGYSKDEKDELNVLDFFDDCFDKRMLIENCPIGAWQSNFFFSTPKKIAEFISRYKSSFLFDVGHAILSANTLNENIFDFISRFEKLNSKVHHVYGTEINSTLTEHHKHFHQVESDYSYLSMLNPESTFVFETDLVSRSERSDYEKNIAFLNSFLCEKETIKE
;
A
#
# COMPACT_ATOMS: atom_id res chain seq x y z
N MET A 1 -2.49 17.83 0.37
CA MET A 1 -2.65 16.38 0.09
C MET A 1 -1.98 16.08 -1.24
N ASP A 2 -1.07 15.12 -1.26
CA ASP A 2 -0.52 14.56 -2.50
C ASP A 2 -1.33 13.31 -2.88
N LEU A 3 -1.63 13.13 -4.16
CA LEU A 3 -2.46 12.04 -4.66
C LEU A 3 -1.72 11.20 -5.70
N GLY A 4 -1.60 9.90 -5.43
CA GLY A 4 -1.01 8.91 -6.31
C GLY A 4 -2.02 7.93 -6.89
N LEU A 5 -1.61 7.28 -7.99
CA LEU A 5 -2.31 6.13 -8.56
C LEU A 5 -1.37 4.92 -8.57
N LYS A 6 -1.77 3.82 -7.93
CA LYS A 6 -1.04 2.55 -8.06
C LYS A 6 -1.35 1.92 -9.41
N THR A 7 -0.32 1.43 -10.10
CA THR A 7 -0.46 0.76 -11.39
C THR A 7 0.57 -0.34 -11.60
N TYR A 8 0.42 -1.05 -12.73
CA TYR A 8 1.30 -2.11 -13.17
C TYR A 8 1.92 -1.75 -14.53
N PRO A 9 3.09 -2.30 -14.89
CA PRO A 9 3.74 -1.99 -16.17
C PRO A 9 2.85 -2.24 -17.40
N ILE A 10 1.98 -3.26 -17.33
CA ILE A 10 1.04 -3.58 -18.42
C ILE A 10 0.04 -2.46 -18.71
N ASP A 11 -0.22 -1.60 -17.73
CA ASP A 11 -1.20 -0.53 -17.79
C ASP A 11 -0.57 0.86 -18.01
N LEU A 12 0.76 0.99 -18.04
CA LEU A 12 1.43 2.30 -18.12
C LEU A 12 1.00 3.16 -19.30
N GLU A 13 0.75 2.56 -20.47
CA GLU A 13 0.22 3.29 -21.63
C GLU A 13 -1.20 3.82 -21.36
N LYS A 14 -2.04 3.03 -20.70
CA LYS A 14 -3.39 3.45 -20.30
C LYS A 14 -3.34 4.52 -19.21
N THR A 15 -2.41 4.40 -18.27
CA THR A 15 -2.19 5.38 -17.20
C THR A 15 -1.95 6.79 -17.75
N LYS A 16 -1.34 6.94 -18.94
CA LYS A 16 -1.17 8.27 -19.58
C LYS A 16 -2.49 9.02 -19.83
N GLU A 17 -3.62 8.31 -19.95
CA GLU A 17 -4.93 8.93 -20.18
C GLU A 17 -5.56 9.55 -18.92
N VAL A 18 -5.03 9.22 -17.74
CA VAL A 18 -5.57 9.65 -16.45
C VAL A 18 -4.52 10.27 -15.53
N VAL A 19 -3.24 10.19 -15.87
CA VAL A 19 -2.13 10.63 -15.00
C VAL A 19 -2.18 12.11 -14.66
N ASP A 20 -2.83 12.93 -15.48
CA ASP A 20 -3.05 14.36 -15.21
C ASP A 20 -3.98 14.62 -14.01
N LEU A 21 -4.69 13.59 -13.52
CA LEU A 21 -5.48 13.64 -12.29
C LEU A 21 -4.65 13.40 -11.02
N PHE A 22 -3.38 13.04 -11.16
CA PHE A 22 -2.53 12.56 -10.07
C PHE A 22 -1.20 13.32 -10.03
N ASP A 23 -0.62 13.44 -8.84
CA ASP A 23 0.69 14.05 -8.63
C ASP A 23 1.83 13.09 -9.00
N PHE A 24 1.60 11.78 -8.82
CA PHE A 24 2.57 10.74 -9.15
C PHE A 24 1.89 9.38 -9.41
N VAL A 25 2.68 8.43 -9.90
CA VAL A 25 2.29 7.04 -10.07
C VAL A 25 3.09 6.16 -9.14
N GLU A 26 2.43 5.27 -8.40
CA GLU A 26 3.11 4.20 -7.69
C GLU A 26 3.14 2.95 -8.57
N LEU A 27 4.34 2.53 -8.99
CA LEU A 27 4.48 1.43 -9.94
C LEU A 27 5.02 0.18 -9.25
N LEU A 28 4.28 -0.93 -9.37
CA LEU A 28 4.81 -2.24 -9.04
C LEU A 28 5.87 -2.68 -10.04
N ILE A 29 7.04 -3.10 -9.56
CA ILE A 29 8.15 -3.55 -10.41
C ILE A 29 8.21 -5.09 -10.43
N PRO A 30 7.65 -5.77 -11.45
CA PRO A 30 7.65 -7.22 -11.52
C PRO A 30 9.05 -7.76 -11.92
N PRO A 31 9.32 -9.06 -11.70
CA PRO A 31 10.63 -9.67 -11.90
C PRO A 31 11.22 -9.48 -13.31
N ASN A 32 10.39 -9.38 -14.34
CA ASN A 32 10.82 -9.28 -15.73
C ASN A 32 10.82 -7.86 -16.30
N TYR A 33 10.44 -6.85 -15.50
CA TYR A 33 10.44 -5.46 -15.96
C TYR A 33 11.87 -4.92 -16.04
N ASN A 34 12.10 -4.05 -17.04
CA ASN A 34 13.35 -3.31 -17.21
C ASN A 34 13.17 -1.90 -16.64
N PRO A 35 13.79 -1.57 -15.48
CA PRO A 35 13.61 -0.27 -14.84
C PRO A 35 13.94 0.95 -15.70
N LYS A 36 14.81 0.79 -16.71
CA LYS A 36 15.17 1.89 -17.62
C LYS A 36 13.99 2.38 -18.46
N GLU A 37 12.95 1.57 -18.63
CA GLU A 37 11.74 1.97 -19.35
C GLU A 37 11.02 3.14 -18.68
N LEU A 38 11.20 3.34 -17.36
CA LEU A 38 10.61 4.44 -16.62
C LEU A 38 11.08 5.82 -17.10
N LEU A 39 12.29 5.90 -17.65
CA LEU A 39 12.84 7.15 -18.21
C LEU A 39 12.10 7.63 -19.46
N ASN A 40 11.23 6.81 -20.04
CA ASN A 40 10.42 7.19 -21.21
C ASN A 40 9.13 7.93 -20.83
N TYR A 41 8.85 8.07 -19.53
CA TYR A 41 7.63 8.68 -19.02
C TYR A 41 7.96 10.03 -18.35
N ASN A 42 7.04 10.98 -18.49
CA ASN A 42 7.22 12.35 -17.97
C ASN A 42 6.49 12.61 -16.64
N PHE A 43 5.97 11.57 -15.98
CA PHE A 43 5.34 11.70 -14.66
C PHE A 43 6.25 11.13 -13.57
N SER A 44 6.08 11.64 -12.35
CA SER A 44 6.82 11.21 -11.16
C SER A 44 6.40 9.81 -10.74
N PHE A 45 7.35 9.04 -10.22
CA PHE A 45 7.10 7.67 -9.75
C PHE A 45 7.52 7.47 -8.31
N ASN A 46 6.74 6.68 -7.59
CA ASN A 46 7.19 5.90 -6.44
C ASN A 46 7.11 4.41 -6.77
N ILE A 47 7.79 3.58 -5.99
CA ILE A 47 8.00 2.17 -6.34
C ILE A 47 7.28 1.26 -5.36
N HIS A 48 6.66 0.21 -5.88
CA HIS A 48 6.18 -0.91 -5.10
C HIS A 48 6.96 -2.17 -5.48
N VAL A 49 7.47 -2.90 -4.49
CA VAL A 49 8.17 -4.17 -4.70
C VAL A 49 7.18 -5.22 -5.21
N ALA A 50 7.61 -6.11 -6.10
CA ALA A 50 6.78 -7.25 -6.49
C ALA A 50 6.29 -8.03 -5.25
N HIS A 51 4.98 -8.20 -5.13
CA HIS A 51 4.33 -8.88 -4.01
C HIS A 51 4.31 -10.42 -4.20
N GLU A 52 3.65 -11.15 -3.30
CA GLU A 52 3.66 -12.63 -3.21
C GLU A 52 3.26 -13.37 -4.49
N LYS A 53 2.38 -12.79 -5.32
CA LYS A 53 2.05 -13.35 -6.65
C LYS A 53 3.26 -13.52 -7.57
N PHE A 54 4.39 -12.87 -7.29
CA PHE A 54 5.65 -12.98 -8.01
C PHE A 54 6.70 -13.84 -7.27
N GLY A 55 6.32 -14.53 -6.20
CA GLY A 55 7.22 -15.35 -5.38
C GLY A 55 8.00 -14.56 -4.33
N TYR A 56 7.60 -13.34 -4.02
CA TYR A 56 8.15 -12.58 -2.90
C TYR A 56 7.62 -13.15 -1.58
N ASN A 57 8.51 -13.69 -0.75
CA ASN A 57 8.19 -14.03 0.63
C ASN A 57 9.46 -14.10 1.49
N PRO A 58 9.81 -13.01 2.22
CA PRO A 58 11.01 -12.98 3.07
C PRO A 58 10.92 -13.91 4.29
N ALA A 59 9.73 -14.37 4.66
CA ALA A 59 9.54 -15.32 5.75
C ALA A 59 10.01 -16.74 5.40
N ASP A 60 9.98 -17.10 4.11
CA ASP A 60 10.43 -18.40 3.62
C ASP A 60 11.91 -18.34 3.22
N ILE A 61 12.77 -19.02 3.98
CA ILE A 61 14.21 -19.10 3.74
C ILE A 61 14.52 -19.58 2.31
N LYS A 62 13.68 -20.44 1.72
CA LYS A 62 13.89 -20.92 0.34
C LYS A 62 13.62 -19.84 -0.71
N GLN A 63 12.80 -18.85 -0.39
CA GLN A 63 12.47 -17.70 -1.24
C GLN A 63 13.33 -16.46 -0.93
N ARG A 64 14.27 -16.56 0.02
CA ARG A 64 15.12 -15.43 0.46
C ARG A 64 15.89 -14.78 -0.69
N GLU A 65 16.60 -15.57 -1.50
CA GLU A 65 17.39 -15.03 -2.62
C GLU A 65 16.53 -14.40 -3.71
N LEU A 66 15.38 -15.03 -4.04
CA LEU A 66 14.41 -14.43 -4.95
C LEU A 66 13.90 -13.10 -4.38
N SER A 67 13.47 -13.07 -3.12
CA SER A 67 12.96 -11.88 -2.45
C SER A 67 14.00 -10.75 -2.42
N LYS A 68 15.28 -11.07 -2.16
CA LYS A 68 16.40 -10.11 -2.25
C LYS A 68 16.56 -9.56 -3.67
N SER A 69 16.47 -10.41 -4.69
CA SER A 69 16.58 -9.96 -6.08
C SER A 69 15.44 -9.01 -6.50
N LEU A 70 14.22 -9.23 -5.97
CA LEU A 70 13.06 -8.38 -6.23
C LEU A 70 13.21 -7.01 -5.55
N ILE A 71 13.70 -7.00 -4.31
CA ILE A 71 14.08 -5.77 -3.60
C ILE A 71 15.17 -5.00 -4.35
N GLN A 72 16.23 -5.69 -4.78
CA GLN A 72 17.33 -5.04 -5.51
C GLN A 72 16.83 -4.41 -6.81
N LYS A 73 15.94 -5.08 -7.54
CA LYS A 73 15.34 -4.52 -8.76
C LYS A 73 14.46 -3.30 -8.47
N ALA A 74 13.68 -3.32 -7.40
CA ALA A 74 12.90 -2.16 -6.98
C ALA A 74 13.81 -0.98 -6.56
N LEU A 75 14.92 -1.26 -5.87
CA LEU A 75 15.93 -0.26 -5.52
C LEU A 75 16.59 0.35 -6.76
N GLU A 76 16.97 -0.48 -7.74
CA GLU A 76 17.51 -0.01 -9.02
C GLU A 76 16.53 0.93 -9.74
N ALA A 77 15.23 0.59 -9.74
CA ALA A 77 14.19 1.46 -10.29
C ALA A 77 14.08 2.76 -9.50
N ALA A 78 14.00 2.68 -8.17
CA ALA A 78 13.88 3.82 -7.27
C ALA A 78 15.07 4.79 -7.41
N ASP A 79 16.30 4.28 -7.56
CA ASP A 79 17.49 5.10 -7.77
C ASP A 79 17.47 5.81 -9.12
N LEU A 80 16.97 5.13 -10.16
CA LEU A 80 16.87 5.65 -11.52
C LEU A 80 15.96 6.87 -11.61
N ILE A 81 14.78 6.78 -10.99
CA ILE A 81 13.77 7.85 -11.02
C ILE A 81 13.75 8.72 -9.76
N LYS A 82 14.66 8.47 -8.82
CA LYS A 82 14.77 9.14 -7.52
C LYS A 82 13.47 9.11 -6.73
N ALA A 83 12.90 7.90 -6.56
CA ALA A 83 11.68 7.69 -5.81
C ALA A 83 11.85 8.19 -4.37
N ASP A 84 10.79 8.80 -3.84
CA ASP A 84 10.76 9.23 -2.45
C ASP A 84 10.60 8.03 -1.51
N TYR A 85 9.83 7.02 -1.93
CA TYR A 85 9.60 5.82 -1.16
C TYR A 85 9.50 4.53 -1.98
N ILE A 86 9.63 3.40 -1.28
CA ILE A 86 9.52 2.04 -1.82
C ILE A 86 8.56 1.23 -0.93
N VAL A 87 7.41 0.83 -1.43
CA VAL A 87 6.45 -0.01 -0.69
C VAL A 87 6.88 -1.46 -0.73
N VAL A 88 6.78 -2.14 0.40
CA VAL A 88 7.13 -3.55 0.50
C VAL A 88 6.15 -4.29 1.40
N HIS A 89 5.66 -5.43 0.91
CA HIS A 89 4.89 -6.35 1.74
C HIS A 89 5.81 -7.03 2.77
N PRO A 90 5.31 -7.42 3.94
CA PRO A 90 6.10 -8.06 4.98
C PRO A 90 6.39 -9.55 4.75
N GLY A 91 5.73 -10.17 3.78
CA GLY A 91 5.69 -11.62 3.65
C GLY A 91 4.69 -12.27 4.60
N TYR A 92 4.60 -13.59 4.52
CA TYR A 92 3.55 -14.37 5.17
C TYR A 92 4.06 -15.75 5.59
N SER A 93 3.49 -16.28 6.68
CA SER A 93 3.69 -17.67 7.10
C SER A 93 2.48 -18.19 7.88
N LYS A 94 2.47 -19.50 8.13
CA LYS A 94 1.58 -20.14 9.10
C LYS A 94 2.22 -20.25 10.49
N ASP A 95 3.54 -20.11 10.60
CA ASP A 95 4.27 -20.13 11.87
C ASP A 95 4.74 -18.72 12.22
N GLU A 96 4.30 -18.21 13.37
CA GLU A 96 4.69 -16.88 13.87
C GLU A 96 6.20 -16.78 14.09
N LYS A 97 6.91 -17.89 14.30
CA LYS A 97 8.38 -17.90 14.47
C LYS A 97 9.12 -17.44 13.22
N ASP A 98 8.49 -17.56 12.05
CA ASP A 98 9.10 -17.08 10.80
C ASP A 98 9.14 -15.54 10.70
N GLU A 99 8.53 -14.82 11.65
CA GLU A 99 8.71 -13.37 11.79
C GLU A 99 10.20 -13.01 11.93
N LEU A 100 10.98 -13.85 12.60
CA LEU A 100 12.43 -13.66 12.72
C LEU A 100 13.13 -13.72 11.36
N ASN A 101 12.68 -14.58 10.45
CA ASN A 101 13.26 -14.65 9.10
C ASN A 101 13.00 -13.34 8.32
N VAL A 102 11.82 -12.73 8.52
CA VAL A 102 11.47 -11.44 7.94
C VAL A 102 12.34 -10.32 8.51
N LEU A 103 12.53 -10.27 9.83
CA LEU A 103 13.40 -9.28 10.47
C LEU A 103 14.86 -9.45 10.03
N ASP A 104 15.38 -10.67 10.03
CA ASP A 104 16.73 -10.98 9.53
C ASP A 104 16.86 -10.65 8.04
N PHE A 105 15.79 -10.76 7.25
CA PHE A 105 15.78 -10.36 5.85
C PHE A 105 15.93 -8.85 5.70
N PHE A 106 15.16 -8.06 6.44
CA PHE A 106 15.26 -6.60 6.37
C PHE A 106 16.57 -6.09 6.99
N ASP A 107 17.09 -6.71 8.03
CA ASP A 107 18.42 -6.36 8.56
C ASP A 107 19.52 -6.43 7.48
N ASP A 108 19.40 -7.35 6.51
CA ASP A 108 20.35 -7.51 5.41
C ASP A 108 20.18 -6.51 4.25
N CYS A 109 18.95 -6.07 3.97
CA CYS A 109 18.65 -5.37 2.71
C CYS A 109 17.74 -4.14 2.83
N PHE A 110 17.46 -3.69 4.05
CA PHE A 110 16.63 -2.53 4.29
C PHE A 110 17.25 -1.25 3.71
N ASP A 111 16.43 -0.49 2.97
CA ASP A 111 16.73 0.87 2.54
C ASP A 111 15.82 1.83 3.30
N LYS A 112 16.34 3.00 3.70
CA LYS A 112 15.58 4.02 4.46
C LYS A 112 14.32 4.54 3.75
N ARG A 113 14.21 4.36 2.43
CA ARG A 113 13.02 4.69 1.63
C ARG A 113 11.94 3.62 1.73
N MET A 114 12.24 2.44 2.28
CA MET A 114 11.28 1.35 2.40
C MET A 114 10.22 1.66 3.45
N LEU A 115 8.97 1.56 2.99
CA LEU A 115 7.78 1.62 3.80
C LEU A 115 7.17 0.21 3.83
N ILE A 116 7.21 -0.42 5.00
CA ILE A 116 6.48 -1.67 5.20
C ILE A 116 4.99 -1.37 5.10
N GLU A 117 4.25 -2.20 4.38
CA GLU A 117 2.80 -2.10 4.31
C GLU A 117 2.15 -3.01 5.36
N ASN A 118 1.10 -2.54 6.03
CA ASN A 118 0.25 -3.46 6.79
C ASN A 118 -0.55 -4.32 5.80
N CYS A 119 -0.27 -5.60 5.72
CA CYS A 119 -1.08 -6.56 4.98
C CYS A 119 -2.21 -7.11 5.87
N PRO A 120 -3.23 -7.80 5.32
CA PRO A 120 -4.36 -8.25 6.11
C PRO A 120 -4.07 -9.55 6.90
N ILE A 121 -4.83 -9.76 7.98
CA ILE A 121 -4.92 -11.06 8.65
C ILE A 121 -6.02 -11.91 8.00
N GLY A 122 -5.69 -13.14 7.61
CA GLY A 122 -6.66 -14.15 7.20
C GLY A 122 -7.07 -14.11 5.72
N ALA A 123 -6.60 -13.12 4.96
CA ALA A 123 -6.77 -13.14 3.51
C ALA A 123 -6.00 -14.33 2.91
N TRP A 124 -6.62 -15.00 1.94
CA TRP A 124 -5.98 -16.07 1.14
C TRP A 124 -5.43 -17.27 1.95
N GLN A 125 -5.94 -17.51 3.17
CA GLN A 125 -5.51 -18.60 4.07
C GLN A 125 -4.04 -18.51 4.55
N SER A 126 -3.43 -17.32 4.51
CA SER A 126 -2.11 -17.04 5.08
C SER A 126 -2.18 -15.88 6.07
N ASN A 127 -1.30 -15.90 7.08
CA ASN A 127 -1.12 -14.77 7.98
C ASN A 127 0.06 -13.94 7.48
N PHE A 128 -0.23 -12.75 6.98
CA PHE A 128 0.82 -11.77 6.74
C PHE A 128 1.38 -11.28 8.08
N PHE A 129 2.68 -11.04 8.11
CA PHE A 129 3.31 -10.38 9.25
C PHE A 129 2.96 -8.89 9.26
N PHE A 130 3.18 -8.22 10.39
CA PHE A 130 2.98 -6.76 10.49
C PHE A 130 1.58 -6.24 10.18
N SER A 131 0.55 -7.07 10.37
CA SER A 131 -0.86 -6.75 10.07
C SER A 131 -1.59 -5.96 11.17
N THR A 132 -0.92 -5.61 12.28
CA THR A 132 -1.53 -4.90 13.42
C THR A 132 -0.76 -3.63 13.78
N PRO A 133 -1.39 -2.63 14.42
CA PRO A 133 -0.70 -1.41 14.84
C PRO A 133 0.50 -1.70 15.74
N LYS A 134 0.38 -2.69 16.64
CA LYS A 134 1.49 -3.09 17.52
C LYS A 134 2.70 -3.57 16.72
N LYS A 135 2.48 -4.46 15.74
CA LYS A 135 3.57 -5.01 14.93
C LYS A 135 4.20 -3.96 14.03
N ILE A 136 3.41 -3.10 13.41
CA ILE A 136 3.95 -1.95 12.65
C ILE A 136 4.79 -1.03 13.54
N ALA A 137 4.34 -0.74 14.77
CA ALA A 137 5.12 0.08 15.71
C ALA A 137 6.47 -0.56 16.07
N GLU A 138 6.52 -1.89 16.23
CA GLU A 138 7.77 -2.65 16.44
C GLU A 138 8.71 -2.48 15.24
N PHE A 139 8.20 -2.58 14.00
CA PHE A 139 8.99 -2.37 12.78
C PHE A 139 9.55 -0.94 12.66
N ILE A 140 8.68 0.07 12.83
CA ILE A 140 9.04 1.50 12.83
C ILE A 140 10.16 1.77 13.84
N SER A 141 10.02 1.22 15.05
CA SER A 141 11.01 1.40 16.12
C SER A 141 12.37 0.78 15.77
N ARG A 142 12.38 -0.42 15.17
CA ARG A 142 13.60 -1.13 14.79
C ARG A 142 14.36 -0.42 13.67
N TYR A 143 13.68 -0.10 12.58
CA TYR A 143 14.32 0.41 11.36
C TYR A 143 14.36 1.94 11.27
N LYS A 144 13.77 2.65 12.25
CA LYS A 144 13.64 4.12 12.24
C LYS A 144 13.02 4.64 10.94
N SER A 145 12.03 3.89 10.45
CA SER A 145 11.30 4.18 9.21
C SER A 145 9.87 4.61 9.50
N SER A 146 9.15 5.00 8.46
CA SER A 146 7.70 5.05 8.45
C SER A 146 7.15 3.71 7.92
N PHE A 147 5.83 3.62 7.81
CA PHE A 147 5.12 2.55 7.13
C PHE A 147 4.19 3.16 6.08
N LEU A 148 3.64 2.30 5.22
CA LEU A 148 2.51 2.62 4.37
C LEU A 148 1.27 2.02 5.02
N PHE A 149 0.22 2.83 5.17
CA PHE A 149 -1.01 2.39 5.80
C PHE A 149 -2.07 2.05 4.74
N ASP A 150 -2.27 0.76 4.50
CA ASP A 150 -3.40 0.29 3.71
C ASP A 150 -4.65 0.15 4.59
N VAL A 151 -5.64 0.99 4.30
CA VAL A 151 -6.84 1.10 5.10
C VAL A 151 -7.76 -0.11 4.90
N GLY A 152 -7.78 -0.69 3.70
CA GLY A 152 -8.58 -1.88 3.43
C GLY A 152 -8.02 -3.11 4.16
N HIS A 153 -6.71 -3.27 4.20
CA HIS A 153 -6.05 -4.33 4.98
C HIS A 153 -6.32 -4.21 6.48
N ALA A 154 -6.41 -2.99 7.00
CA ALA A 154 -6.80 -2.75 8.40
C ALA A 154 -8.25 -3.15 8.68
N ILE A 155 -9.18 -2.84 7.77
CA ILE A 155 -10.60 -3.23 7.92
C ILE A 155 -10.71 -4.76 7.97
N LEU A 156 -10.07 -5.46 7.04
CA LEU A 156 -10.05 -6.93 7.02
C LEU A 156 -9.44 -7.50 8.31
N SER A 157 -8.31 -6.95 8.75
CA SER A 157 -7.64 -7.39 9.98
C SER A 157 -8.51 -7.16 11.23
N ALA A 158 -9.16 -6.00 11.34
CA ALA A 158 -10.05 -5.68 12.45
C ALA A 158 -11.22 -6.67 12.51
N ASN A 159 -11.86 -6.95 11.37
CA ASN A 159 -12.96 -7.91 11.30
C ASN A 159 -12.50 -9.33 11.66
N THR A 160 -11.36 -9.79 11.12
CA THR A 160 -10.80 -11.11 11.44
C THR A 160 -10.48 -11.26 12.92
N LEU A 161 -10.00 -10.19 13.57
CA LEU A 161 -9.70 -10.16 15.01
C LEU A 161 -10.93 -9.91 15.89
N ASN A 162 -12.10 -9.63 15.31
CA ASN A 162 -13.30 -9.18 16.02
C ASN A 162 -13.06 -7.90 16.86
N GLU A 163 -12.26 -6.98 16.33
CA GLU A 163 -11.98 -5.68 16.94
C GLU A 163 -12.84 -4.57 16.31
N ASN A 164 -13.04 -3.48 17.04
CA ASN A 164 -13.75 -2.33 16.50
C ASN A 164 -12.89 -1.65 15.41
N ILE A 165 -13.42 -1.57 14.19
CA ILE A 165 -12.72 -1.06 13.01
C ILE A 165 -12.21 0.37 13.20
N PHE A 166 -13.05 1.26 13.72
CA PHE A 166 -12.70 2.66 13.93
C PHE A 166 -11.55 2.81 14.95
N ASP A 167 -11.60 2.08 16.06
CA ASP A 167 -10.48 2.04 17.01
C ASP A 167 -9.21 1.46 16.38
N PHE A 168 -9.33 0.40 15.58
CA PHE A 168 -8.20 -0.23 14.89
C PHE A 168 -7.50 0.74 13.93
N ILE A 169 -8.27 1.42 13.08
CA ILE A 169 -7.79 2.46 12.17
C ILE A 169 -7.19 3.63 12.96
N SER A 170 -7.84 4.09 14.04
CA SER A 170 -7.31 5.15 14.90
C SER A 170 -5.93 4.80 15.48
N ARG A 171 -5.70 3.53 15.83
CA ARG A 171 -4.40 3.08 16.33
C ARG A 171 -3.31 3.08 15.25
N PHE A 172 -3.63 2.78 13.99
CA PHE A 172 -2.69 2.97 12.89
C PHE A 172 -2.39 4.45 12.63
N GLU A 173 -3.41 5.31 12.59
CA GLU A 173 -3.22 6.75 12.40
C GLU A 173 -2.30 7.38 13.46
N LYS A 174 -2.36 6.91 14.70
CA LYS A 174 -1.47 7.34 15.79
C LYS A 174 0.01 7.02 15.55
N LEU A 175 0.31 6.07 14.66
CA LEU A 175 1.68 5.78 14.22
C LEU A 175 2.18 6.79 13.17
N ASN A 176 1.32 7.74 12.75
CA ASN A 176 1.65 8.88 11.89
C ASN A 176 2.16 8.45 10.51
N SER A 177 1.42 7.54 9.86
CA SER A 177 1.71 7.15 8.47
C SER A 177 1.70 8.37 7.55
N LYS A 178 2.66 8.41 6.64
CA LYS A 178 2.75 9.46 5.61
C LYS A 178 2.07 9.10 4.31
N VAL A 179 1.84 7.81 4.06
CA VAL A 179 1.25 7.31 2.82
C VAL A 179 0.12 6.36 3.15
N HIS A 180 -1.00 6.52 2.46
CA HIS A 180 -2.20 5.69 2.60
C HIS A 180 -2.56 5.02 1.29
N HIS A 181 -2.78 3.71 1.30
CA HIS A 181 -3.54 3.06 0.25
C HIS A 181 -5.01 3.10 0.59
N VAL A 182 -5.82 3.59 -0.35
CA VAL A 182 -7.26 3.70 -0.18
C VAL A 182 -8.00 3.23 -1.43
N TYR A 183 -9.09 2.52 -1.19
CA TYR A 183 -9.98 1.98 -2.21
C TYR A 183 -11.33 1.61 -1.59
N GLY A 184 -12.31 1.35 -2.43
CA GLY A 184 -13.62 0.89 -2.02
C GLY A 184 -13.55 -0.53 -1.47
N THR A 185 -13.74 -0.68 -0.16
CA THR A 185 -13.82 -1.99 0.52
C THR A 185 -15.09 -2.08 1.35
N GLU A 186 -15.63 -3.29 1.49
CA GLU A 186 -16.79 -3.56 2.34
C GLU A 186 -16.36 -3.53 3.81
N ILE A 187 -17.06 -2.73 4.63
CA ILE A 187 -16.69 -2.51 6.03
C ILE A 187 -16.67 -3.79 6.87
N ASN A 188 -17.44 -4.81 6.49
CA ASN A 188 -17.53 -6.10 7.20
C ASN A 188 -16.75 -7.24 6.53
N SER A 189 -15.91 -6.96 5.52
CA SER A 189 -15.17 -8.01 4.81
C SER A 189 -14.10 -8.66 5.68
N THR A 190 -13.96 -9.99 5.56
CA THR A 190 -12.92 -10.81 6.22
C THR A 190 -12.10 -11.67 5.24
N LEU A 191 -12.51 -11.75 3.96
CA LEU A 191 -12.04 -12.82 3.08
C LEU A 191 -11.24 -12.34 1.88
N THR A 192 -11.64 -11.23 1.27
CA THR A 192 -11.05 -10.82 0.00
C THR A 192 -11.02 -9.31 -0.10
N GLU A 193 -9.83 -8.81 -0.44
CA GLU A 193 -9.64 -7.44 -0.86
C GLU A 193 -10.32 -7.25 -2.21
N HIS A 194 -11.27 -6.34 -2.23
CA HIS A 194 -11.83 -5.84 -3.46
C HIS A 194 -11.22 -4.46 -3.64
N HIS A 195 -10.14 -4.36 -4.40
CA HIS A 195 -9.49 -3.10 -4.78
C HIS A 195 -10.42 -2.32 -5.73
N LYS A 196 -11.63 -1.96 -5.29
CA LYS A 196 -12.67 -1.37 -6.13
C LYS A 196 -12.63 0.15 -6.04
N HIS A 197 -13.25 0.83 -6.98
CA HIS A 197 -13.54 2.24 -6.80
C HIS A 197 -14.59 2.42 -5.69
N PHE A 198 -14.55 3.54 -4.96
CA PHE A 198 -15.44 3.76 -3.80
C PHE A 198 -16.93 3.61 -4.18
N HIS A 199 -17.32 4.18 -5.32
CA HIS A 199 -18.71 4.14 -5.79
C HIS A 199 -19.19 2.76 -6.26
N GLN A 200 -18.31 1.74 -6.30
CA GLN A 200 -18.64 0.37 -6.69
C GLN A 200 -18.97 -0.51 -5.48
N VAL A 201 -18.77 -0.01 -4.27
CA VAL A 201 -18.98 -0.76 -3.03
C VAL A 201 -19.85 0.05 -2.09
N GLU A 202 -20.93 -0.54 -1.62
CA GLU A 202 -21.77 0.05 -0.58
C GLU A 202 -21.14 -0.25 0.79
N SER A 203 -20.63 0.79 1.45
CA SER A 203 -19.87 0.66 2.69
C SER A 203 -19.99 1.91 3.56
N ASP A 204 -19.66 1.78 4.84
CA ASP A 204 -19.47 2.94 5.72
C ASP A 204 -18.05 3.49 5.55
N TYR A 205 -17.94 4.60 4.81
CA TYR A 205 -16.68 5.27 4.54
C TYR A 205 -16.32 6.36 5.56
N SER A 206 -17.07 6.50 6.66
CA SER A 206 -16.81 7.54 7.66
C SER A 206 -15.41 7.42 8.30
N TYR A 207 -14.77 6.25 8.23
CA TYR A 207 -13.37 6.07 8.64
C TYR A 207 -12.39 6.95 7.85
N LEU A 208 -12.71 7.35 6.61
CA LEU A 208 -11.86 8.24 5.81
C LEU A 208 -11.70 9.61 6.49
N SER A 209 -12.74 10.08 7.19
CA SER A 209 -12.68 11.31 7.99
C SER A 209 -11.71 11.19 9.17
N MET A 210 -11.28 9.99 9.56
CA MET A 210 -10.31 9.81 10.64
C MET A 210 -8.88 10.04 10.16
N LEU A 211 -8.61 9.81 8.88
CA LEU A 211 -7.28 9.88 8.29
C LEU A 211 -6.72 11.30 8.32
N ASN A 212 -5.41 11.43 8.44
CA ASN A 212 -4.74 12.72 8.37
C ASN A 212 -4.84 13.32 6.94
N PRO A 213 -5.50 14.49 6.74
CA PRO A 213 -5.67 15.08 5.41
C PRO A 213 -4.36 15.57 4.78
N GLU A 214 -3.31 15.76 5.58
CA GLU A 214 -1.98 16.15 5.10
C GLU A 214 -1.12 14.97 4.65
N SER A 215 -1.62 13.73 4.78
CA SER A 215 -0.91 12.55 4.28
C SER A 215 -1.01 12.46 2.75
N THR A 216 -0.12 11.65 2.17
CA THR A 216 -0.21 11.21 0.78
C THR A 216 -1.22 10.08 0.68
N PHE A 217 -2.08 10.11 -0.35
CA PHE A 217 -3.06 9.05 -0.61
C PHE A 217 -2.79 8.45 -1.99
N VAL A 218 -2.84 7.12 -2.09
CA VAL A 218 -2.67 6.39 -3.34
C VAL A 218 -3.90 5.54 -3.56
N PHE A 219 -4.52 5.70 -4.73
CA PHE A 219 -5.59 4.78 -5.12
C PHE A 219 -5.00 3.45 -5.57
N GLU A 220 -5.29 2.41 -4.80
CA GLU A 220 -5.04 1.01 -5.16
C GLU A 220 -6.36 0.37 -5.59
N THR A 221 -6.73 0.62 -6.84
CA THR A 221 -7.94 0.05 -7.45
C THR A 221 -7.60 -1.04 -8.47
N ASP A 222 -8.64 -1.64 -9.07
CA ASP A 222 -8.52 -2.55 -10.20
C ASP A 222 -7.61 -1.95 -11.29
N LEU A 223 -7.02 -2.85 -12.10
CA LEU A 223 -6.17 -2.49 -13.24
C LEU A 223 -6.71 -1.29 -14.01
N VAL A 224 -5.83 -0.34 -14.33
CA VAL A 224 -6.23 0.92 -14.99
C VAL A 224 -6.91 0.66 -16.33
N SER A 225 -6.53 -0.42 -17.02
CA SER A 225 -7.19 -0.88 -18.25
C SER A 225 -8.65 -1.33 -18.09
N ARG A 226 -9.14 -1.52 -16.86
CA ARG A 226 -10.51 -1.92 -16.53
C ARG A 226 -11.36 -0.78 -15.96
N SER A 227 -10.78 0.41 -15.84
CA SER A 227 -11.45 1.57 -15.26
C SER A 227 -11.62 2.68 -16.30
N GLU A 228 -12.62 3.51 -16.09
CA GLU A 228 -12.80 4.74 -16.86
C GLU A 228 -12.20 5.92 -16.11
N ARG A 229 -11.82 6.99 -16.84
CA ARG A 229 -11.40 8.25 -16.23
C ARG A 229 -12.40 8.75 -15.19
N SER A 230 -13.71 8.59 -15.47
CA SER A 230 -14.78 9.03 -14.58
C SER A 230 -14.79 8.31 -13.23
N ASP A 231 -14.23 7.10 -13.13
CA ASP A 231 -14.16 6.37 -11.87
C ASP A 231 -13.10 6.98 -10.94
N TYR A 232 -11.98 7.46 -11.51
CA TYR A 232 -10.96 8.19 -10.76
C TYR A 232 -11.47 9.57 -10.34
N GLU A 233 -12.14 10.32 -11.22
CA GLU A 233 -12.74 11.61 -10.88
C GLU A 233 -13.75 11.48 -9.72
N LYS A 234 -14.57 10.42 -9.74
CA LYS A 234 -15.47 10.10 -8.62
C LYS A 234 -14.70 9.76 -7.34
N ASN A 235 -13.64 8.94 -7.43
CA ASN A 235 -12.82 8.61 -6.26
C ASN A 235 -12.20 9.86 -5.62
N ILE A 236 -11.68 10.78 -6.44
CA ILE A 236 -11.07 12.04 -5.96
C ILE A 236 -12.13 12.89 -5.25
N ALA A 237 -13.27 13.12 -5.90
CA ALA A 237 -14.37 13.90 -5.31
C ALA A 237 -14.86 13.26 -4.00
N PHE A 238 -14.97 11.94 -3.98
CA PHE A 238 -15.39 11.18 -2.80
C PHE A 238 -14.40 11.32 -1.65
N LEU A 239 -13.09 11.08 -1.89
CA LEU A 239 -12.05 11.22 -0.87
C LEU A 239 -12.01 12.66 -0.32
N ASN A 240 -12.06 13.67 -1.20
CA ASN A 240 -12.08 15.07 -0.79
C ASN A 240 -13.28 15.41 0.09
N SER A 241 -14.46 14.80 -0.14
CA SER A 241 -15.64 15.05 0.70
C SER A 241 -15.44 14.65 2.17
N PHE A 242 -14.59 13.67 2.47
CA PHE A 242 -14.26 13.29 3.85
C PHE A 242 -13.09 14.06 4.45
N LEU A 243 -12.15 14.51 3.62
CA LEU A 243 -10.93 15.19 4.09
C LEU A 243 -11.13 16.70 4.26
N CYS A 244 -11.92 17.35 3.40
CA CYS A 244 -12.19 18.79 3.47
C CYS A 244 -13.10 19.19 4.65
N GLU A 245 -13.97 18.30 5.14
CA GLU A 245 -14.82 18.58 6.30
C GLU A 245 -14.00 18.95 7.56
N LYS A 246 -12.73 18.53 7.64
CA LYS A 246 -11.80 18.87 8.73
C LYS A 246 -11.27 20.31 8.70
N GLU A 247 -11.22 20.97 7.53
CA GLU A 247 -10.71 22.35 7.45
C GLU A 247 -11.71 23.36 8.04
N THR A 248 -13.01 23.06 7.96
CA THR A 248 -14.10 23.92 8.43
C THR A 248 -14.39 23.89 9.94
N ILE A 249 -13.73 23.04 10.73
CA ILE A 249 -13.94 22.92 12.19
C ILE A 249 -12.73 23.46 12.98
N LYS A 250 -11.92 24.33 12.36
CA LYS A 250 -10.92 25.14 13.06
C LYS A 250 -11.33 26.62 13.04
N GLU A 251 -12.37 26.96 13.81
CA GLU A 251 -12.62 28.32 14.31
C GLU A 251 -12.78 28.30 15.84
#